data_AF-A0A6A5SK04-F1
#
_entry.id   AF-A0A6A5SK04-F1
#
_cell.length_a   1.000
_cell.length_b   1.000
_cell.length_c   1.000
_cell.angle_alpha   90.00
_cell.angle_beta   90.00
_cell.angle_gamma   90.00
#
_symmetry.space_group_name_H-M   'P 1'
#
loop_
_entity.id
_entity.type
_entity.pdbx_description
1 polymer ?
#
loop_
_entity_poly.entity_id
_entity_poly.type
_entity_poly.pdbx_seq_one_letter_code
_entity_poly.pdbx_strand_id
1 'polypeptide(L)'
;MCSSFNTVEGSRPKPTDAGYDETLWFNISGGEGRYTASREKERGPFKYMTLVRNSTVSVEVIAAEVHYTPMPHWEDDAIGDYTGYFHCDVRWLMDGAKRDRLVWAGDMAIAVPSIVVSTNDFISVENSLNSLFDIQNMTTGQLPYVGGPFPSIPSPFCQWDQDENMTNIDFSGLMNVTSPNDWLRFGMGGHNIEVNAVLYYKINQAISLANALNDTTNLSSWHGTAERIKTAANEQLWSETAGIQVSRISSQLVLRWTPYGAPAVEAADAISPFISGFELQAHFLAANTSAALALMRPEWGFMLDNPRMTNPTLIEGYSTTGELHYALYRNVARISHAHDWATGHTSSLTMYVAGIQLVSAGGATWRIAPSLGDLKFADAGFRTSLGFFGARTTIGDESVEVQFEAPEGTTG
;
A
#
# COMPACT_ATOMS: atom_id res chain seq x y z
N MET A 1 14.52 36.65 10.43
CA MET A 1 14.55 35.28 9.88
C MET A 1 13.26 34.61 10.26
N CYS A 2 12.39 34.23 9.32
CA CYS A 2 11.22 33.38 9.59
C CYS A 2 11.54 31.93 9.18
N SER A 3 11.09 30.95 9.94
CA SER A 3 11.45 29.53 9.85
C SER A 3 10.20 28.66 9.84
N SER A 4 10.21 27.57 9.07
CA SER A 4 9.30 26.45 9.25
C SER A 4 10.04 25.33 9.98
N PHE A 5 9.52 24.82 11.10
CA PHE A 5 10.21 23.78 11.86
C PHE A 5 10.13 22.43 11.14
N ASN A 6 11.28 21.77 10.99
CA ASN A 6 11.42 20.32 11.14
C ASN A 6 12.72 20.02 11.91
N THR A 7 12.65 18.99 12.76
CA THR A 7 13.58 18.70 13.86
C THR A 7 15.01 18.34 13.42
N VAL A 8 15.99 18.89 14.13
CA VAL A 8 17.43 18.63 14.03
C VAL A 8 17.74 17.12 14.15
N GLU A 9 18.38 16.52 13.14
CA GLU A 9 18.82 15.12 13.16
C GLU A 9 20.20 14.95 13.81
N GLY A 10 20.27 14.09 14.84
CA GLY A 10 21.50 13.53 15.37
C GLY A 10 21.85 12.19 14.69
N SER A 11 22.99 12.18 14.00
CA SER A 11 23.86 11.03 13.69
C SER A 11 23.22 9.71 13.22
N ARG A 12 22.81 9.64 11.94
CA ARG A 12 22.84 8.42 11.10
C ARG A 12 23.14 8.82 9.64
N PRO A 13 23.66 7.92 8.77
CA PRO A 13 24.05 8.28 7.42
C PRO A 13 22.84 8.86 6.67
N LYS A 14 23.00 10.09 6.19
CA LYS A 14 21.93 10.86 5.55
C LYS A 14 21.50 10.13 4.26
N PRO A 15 20.22 9.77 4.09
CA PRO A 15 19.71 9.46 2.77
C PRO A 15 19.76 10.74 1.93
N THR A 16 19.75 10.60 0.61
CA THR A 16 20.00 11.60 -0.45
C THR A 16 19.11 12.86 -0.47
N ASP A 17 18.32 13.11 0.58
CA ASP A 17 17.46 14.28 0.78
C ASP A 17 18.11 15.42 1.58
N ALA A 18 19.41 15.31 1.88
CA ALA A 18 20.16 16.25 2.70
C ALA A 18 20.00 17.71 2.21
N GLY A 19 19.06 18.42 2.81
CA GLY A 19 18.78 19.85 2.61
C GLY A 19 17.46 20.17 1.92
N TYR A 20 16.82 19.26 1.18
CA TYR A 20 15.59 19.62 0.42
C TYR A 20 14.35 19.82 1.30
N ASP A 21 14.22 19.03 2.37
CA ASP A 21 13.10 19.11 3.33
C ASP A 21 13.52 19.74 4.69
N GLU A 22 14.58 20.56 4.70
CA GLU A 22 15.05 21.25 5.90
C GLU A 22 14.25 22.53 6.21
N THR A 23 14.40 23.08 7.41
CA THR A 23 13.88 24.42 7.72
C THR A 23 14.38 25.43 6.69
N LEU A 24 13.44 26.03 5.97
CA LEU A 24 13.75 27.07 5.00
C LEU A 24 14.00 28.40 5.72
N TRP A 25 15.20 28.95 5.52
CA TRP A 25 15.61 30.20 6.14
C TRP A 25 15.54 31.36 5.14
N PHE A 26 14.65 32.31 5.42
CA PHE A 26 14.56 33.54 4.65
C PHE A 26 15.30 34.68 5.37
N ASN A 27 16.31 35.24 4.70
CA ASN A 27 17.01 36.43 5.18
C ASN A 27 16.22 37.69 4.82
N ILE A 28 15.56 38.27 5.83
CA ILE A 28 14.74 39.48 5.69
C ILE A 28 15.62 40.68 6.05
N SER A 29 16.48 41.10 5.13
CA SER A 29 17.42 42.23 5.30
C SER A 29 17.13 43.43 4.40
N GLY A 30 16.18 43.31 3.47
CA GLY A 30 15.94 44.29 2.39
C GLY A 30 14.72 45.21 2.55
N GLY A 31 13.99 45.15 3.67
CA GLY A 31 12.71 45.84 3.85
C GLY A 31 11.50 44.96 3.49
N GLU A 32 10.36 45.58 3.21
CA GLU A 32 9.14 44.90 2.78
C GLU A 32 9.36 44.15 1.45
N GLY A 33 8.85 42.92 1.34
CA GLY A 33 8.98 42.13 0.12
C GLY A 33 8.34 40.76 0.20
N ARG A 34 8.20 40.12 -0.98
CA ARG A 34 7.76 38.74 -1.13
C ARG A 34 8.97 37.81 -1.09
N TYR A 35 8.91 36.80 -0.23
CA TYR A 35 9.95 35.79 -0.08
C TYR A 35 9.37 34.44 -0.49
N THR A 36 9.95 33.82 -1.51
CA THR A 36 9.48 32.55 -2.08
C THR A 36 10.57 31.50 -1.93
N ALA A 37 10.18 30.27 -1.58
CA ALA A 37 11.09 29.13 -1.59
C ALA A 37 11.59 28.86 -3.02
N SER A 38 12.78 28.30 -3.18
CA SER A 38 13.19 27.84 -4.51
C SER A 38 12.36 26.62 -4.90
N ARG A 39 12.12 26.44 -6.21
CA ARG A 39 11.24 25.38 -6.73
C ARG A 39 11.65 23.98 -6.24
N GLU A 40 12.95 23.71 -6.10
CA GLU A 40 13.45 22.43 -5.58
C GLU A 40 13.12 22.17 -4.10
N LYS A 41 12.72 23.20 -3.35
CA LYS A 41 12.27 23.13 -1.95
C LYS A 41 10.74 23.13 -1.82
N GLU A 42 10.00 23.43 -2.88
CA GLU A 42 8.52 23.40 -2.93
C GLU A 42 8.00 21.99 -3.20
N ARG A 43 8.57 20.99 -2.52
CA ARG A 43 8.27 19.57 -2.75
C ARG A 43 7.57 18.95 -1.54
N GLY A 44 6.55 18.14 -1.82
CA GLY A 44 5.78 17.40 -0.82
C GLY A 44 4.61 18.20 -0.23
N PRO A 45 3.44 17.57 -0.04
CA PRO A 45 2.29 18.22 0.58
C PRO A 45 2.47 18.34 2.10
N PHE A 46 1.84 19.36 2.68
CA PHE A 46 1.73 19.55 4.13
C PHE A 46 0.31 19.99 4.49
N LYS A 47 -0.11 19.69 5.72
CA LYS A 47 -1.38 20.19 6.28
C LYS A 47 -1.20 21.49 7.06
N TYR A 48 -0.06 21.65 7.72
CA TYR A 48 0.24 22.80 8.58
C TYR A 48 1.57 23.43 8.16
N MET A 49 1.58 24.76 8.03
CA MET A 49 2.79 25.55 7.83
C MET A 49 3.04 26.39 9.08
N THR A 50 4.18 26.18 9.71
CA THR A 50 4.61 26.99 10.86
C THR A 50 5.59 28.06 10.38
N LEU A 51 5.43 29.30 10.87
CA LEU A 51 6.37 30.40 10.66
C LEU A 51 6.95 30.84 12.00
N VAL A 52 8.28 30.81 12.15
CA VAL A 52 8.99 31.04 13.41
C VAL A 52 10.05 32.10 13.21
N ARG A 53 9.97 33.20 13.96
CA ARG A 53 11.00 34.24 13.88
C ARG A 53 12.22 33.92 14.75
N ASN A 54 13.41 34.04 14.18
CA ASN A 54 14.69 34.02 14.87
C ASN A 54 15.38 35.40 14.76
N SER A 55 14.73 36.43 15.29
CA SER A 55 15.27 37.78 15.36
C SER A 55 14.63 38.58 16.49
N THR A 56 15.35 39.57 17.02
CA THR A 56 14.85 40.53 18.02
C THR A 56 13.98 41.63 17.41
N VAL A 57 14.13 41.89 16.11
CA VAL A 57 13.29 42.82 15.35
C VAL A 57 11.91 42.23 15.06
N SER A 58 10.90 43.10 15.06
CA SER A 58 9.52 42.77 14.68
C SER A 58 9.43 42.50 13.19
N VAL A 59 8.67 41.47 12.82
CA VAL A 59 8.36 41.12 11.43
C VAL A 59 6.85 41.02 11.34
N GLU A 60 6.24 41.77 10.43
CA GLU A 60 4.83 41.64 10.09
C GLU A 60 4.69 40.69 8.90
N VAL A 61 3.81 39.69 9.04
CA VAL A 61 3.47 38.77 7.94
C VAL A 61 2.11 39.19 7.40
N ILE A 62 2.11 39.83 6.23
CA ILE A 62 0.90 40.33 5.59
C ILE A 62 0.10 39.19 4.97
N ALA A 63 0.79 38.25 4.32
CA ALA A 63 0.20 37.07 3.69
C ALA A 63 1.18 35.90 3.71
N ALA A 64 0.64 34.69 3.72
CA ALA A 64 1.37 33.46 3.48
C ALA A 64 0.61 32.68 2.40
N GLU A 65 1.28 32.46 1.26
CA GLU A 65 0.68 31.82 0.09
C GLU A 65 1.35 30.48 -0.16
N VAL A 66 0.55 29.50 -0.56
CA VAL A 66 1.02 28.20 -1.02
C VAL A 66 0.51 28.04 -2.44
N HIS A 67 1.37 27.57 -3.34
CA HIS A 67 0.93 27.10 -4.64
C HIS A 67 0.17 25.79 -4.45
N TYR A 68 -1.12 25.93 -4.15
CA TYR A 68 -2.06 24.83 -3.98
C TYR A 68 -2.91 24.73 -5.25
N THR A 69 -2.85 23.59 -5.92
CA THR A 69 -3.64 23.31 -7.14
C THR A 69 -4.68 22.23 -6.84
N PRO A 70 -5.69 22.49 -5.98
CA PRO A 70 -6.80 21.56 -5.83
C PRO A 70 -7.64 21.62 -7.09
N MET A 71 -8.11 20.47 -7.58
CA MET A 71 -9.05 20.46 -8.69
C MET A 71 -10.28 19.58 -8.44
N PRO A 72 -11.15 19.95 -7.48
CA PRO A 72 -12.43 19.29 -7.22
C PRO A 72 -13.49 19.54 -8.33
N HIS A 73 -13.07 20.03 -9.50
CA HIS A 73 -13.94 20.45 -10.61
C HIS A 73 -13.76 19.60 -11.87
N TRP A 74 -12.83 18.64 -11.87
CA TRP A 74 -12.84 17.60 -12.90
C TRP A 74 -13.88 16.58 -12.50
N GLU A 75 -14.75 16.23 -13.45
CA GLU A 75 -15.64 15.08 -13.33
C GLU A 75 -14.78 13.81 -13.12
N ASP A 76 -15.31 12.83 -12.38
CA ASP A 76 -14.55 11.63 -11.95
C ASP A 76 -13.87 10.88 -13.11
N ASP A 77 -14.44 10.95 -14.31
CA ASP A 77 -13.94 10.30 -15.54
C ASP A 77 -12.92 11.14 -16.33
N ALA A 78 -12.70 12.40 -15.95
CA ALA A 78 -11.82 13.33 -16.64
C ALA A 78 -10.52 13.62 -15.87
N ILE A 79 -10.32 12.99 -14.70
CA ILE A 79 -9.09 13.16 -13.89
C ILE A 79 -7.82 12.68 -14.62
N GLY A 80 -7.95 11.72 -15.54
CA GLY A 80 -6.85 11.20 -16.36
C GLY A 80 -6.29 12.21 -17.38
N ASP A 81 -7.09 13.21 -17.77
CA ASP A 81 -6.74 14.27 -18.72
C ASP A 81 -6.01 15.45 -18.05
N TYR A 82 -5.73 15.35 -16.75
CA TYR A 82 -5.03 16.39 -16.01
C TYR A 82 -3.56 16.52 -16.45
N THR A 83 -3.22 17.69 -17.00
CA THR A 83 -1.86 18.07 -17.44
C THR A 83 -1.18 19.07 -16.51
N GLY A 84 -1.60 19.21 -15.24
CA GLY A 84 -1.27 20.38 -14.42
C GLY A 84 0.20 20.54 -13.98
N TYR A 85 0.46 21.71 -13.38
CA TYR A 85 1.79 22.31 -13.17
C TYR A 85 2.69 21.69 -12.09
N PHE A 86 2.29 20.59 -11.45
CA PHE A 86 3.28 19.65 -10.91
C PHE A 86 3.88 18.93 -12.10
N HIS A 87 4.80 19.58 -12.78
CA HIS A 87 5.60 18.94 -13.81
C HIS A 87 6.50 17.92 -13.12
N CYS A 88 5.99 16.69 -13.01
CA CYS A 88 6.85 15.53 -13.04
C CYS A 88 6.93 15.12 -14.50
N ASP A 89 8.15 14.97 -15.03
CA ASP A 89 8.34 14.42 -16.38
C ASP A 89 7.75 13.00 -16.50
N VAL A 90 7.56 12.32 -15.36
CA VAL A 90 7.05 10.95 -15.22
C VAL A 90 6.11 10.85 -14.01
N ARG A 91 4.91 10.28 -14.15
CA ARG A 91 4.01 10.01 -13.01
C ARG A 91 4.37 8.66 -12.39
N TRP A 92 4.57 8.61 -11.07
CA TRP A 92 4.94 7.40 -10.32
C TRP A 92 4.03 7.22 -9.10
N LEU A 93 3.78 5.95 -8.76
CA LEU A 93 3.19 5.52 -7.50
C LEU A 93 4.29 5.49 -6.43
N MET A 94 4.11 6.27 -5.37
CA MET A 94 5.08 6.44 -4.28
C MET A 94 4.46 5.98 -2.95
N ASP A 95 5.31 5.48 -2.05
CA ASP A 95 4.94 5.08 -0.68
C ASP A 95 4.17 6.18 0.06
N GLY A 96 4.71 7.41 0.04
CA GLY A 96 4.13 8.50 0.77
C GLY A 96 4.53 9.86 0.26
N ALA A 97 3.65 10.83 0.45
CA ALA A 97 3.86 12.15 -0.11
C ALA A 97 4.88 12.99 0.71
N LYS A 98 5.01 12.69 2.01
CA LYS A 98 5.84 13.47 2.94
C LYS A 98 7.33 13.10 2.89
N ARG A 99 7.64 11.81 3.01
CA ARG A 99 8.98 11.23 3.22
C ARG A 99 9.18 10.11 2.19
N ASP A 100 10.45 9.79 1.90
CA ASP A 100 10.93 8.83 0.90
C ASP A 100 10.54 9.21 -0.52
N ARG A 101 9.25 9.18 -0.85
CA ARG A 101 8.73 9.51 -2.18
C ARG A 101 9.39 8.61 -3.23
N LEU A 102 9.36 7.32 -2.94
CA LEU A 102 9.99 6.27 -3.73
C LEU A 102 8.96 5.23 -4.15
N VAL A 103 9.23 4.58 -5.28
CA VAL A 103 8.44 3.43 -5.72
C VAL A 103 8.81 2.21 -4.87
N TRP A 104 8.05 1.91 -3.83
CA TRP A 104 8.25 0.71 -3.01
C TRP A 104 7.44 -0.47 -3.53
N ALA A 105 8.11 -1.59 -3.82
CA ALA A 105 7.46 -2.75 -4.41
C ALA A 105 6.42 -3.40 -3.45
N GLY A 106 6.67 -3.33 -2.14
CA GLY A 106 5.73 -3.80 -1.12
C GLY A 106 4.43 -2.99 -1.11
N ASP A 107 4.54 -1.66 -1.10
CA ASP A 107 3.42 -0.71 -1.11
C ASP A 107 2.52 -0.89 -2.33
N MET A 108 3.15 -1.09 -3.51
CA MET A 108 2.45 -1.39 -4.75
C MET A 108 1.51 -2.61 -4.65
N ALA A 109 1.84 -3.62 -3.82
CA ALA A 109 1.00 -4.81 -3.66
C ALA A 109 -0.39 -4.49 -3.07
N ILE A 110 -0.52 -3.40 -2.29
CA ILE A 110 -1.78 -2.92 -1.74
C ILE A 110 -2.36 -1.74 -2.55
N ALA A 111 -1.50 -0.83 -3.00
CA ALA A 111 -1.90 0.38 -3.69
C ALA A 111 -2.43 0.10 -5.10
N VAL A 112 -1.82 -0.82 -5.87
CA VAL A 112 -2.24 -1.10 -7.26
C VAL A 112 -3.69 -1.59 -7.34
N PRO A 113 -4.14 -2.59 -6.56
CA PRO A 113 -5.56 -2.97 -6.54
C PRO A 113 -6.50 -1.82 -6.21
N SER A 114 -6.04 -0.88 -5.36
CA SER A 114 -6.83 0.30 -4.98
C SER A 114 -6.94 1.29 -6.15
N ILE A 115 -5.86 1.52 -6.89
CA ILE A 115 -5.83 2.35 -8.10
C ILE A 115 -6.76 1.78 -9.18
N VAL A 116 -6.72 0.47 -9.40
CA VAL A 116 -7.57 -0.20 -10.40
C VAL A 116 -9.06 0.09 -10.19
N VAL A 117 -9.52 0.12 -8.93
CA VAL A 117 -10.94 0.32 -8.61
C VAL A 117 -11.32 1.78 -8.35
N SER A 118 -10.36 2.72 -8.40
CA SER A 118 -10.60 4.13 -8.08
C SER A 118 -10.23 5.05 -9.24
N THR A 119 -8.95 5.33 -9.45
CA THR A 119 -8.48 6.31 -10.42
C THR A 119 -8.20 5.73 -11.80
N ASN A 120 -8.04 4.41 -11.89
CA ASN A 120 -7.69 3.70 -13.12
C ASN A 120 -6.39 4.23 -13.79
N ASP A 121 -5.47 4.81 -13.01
CA ASP A 121 -4.21 5.37 -13.49
C ASP A 121 -3.13 4.28 -13.71
N PHE A 122 -3.30 3.53 -14.79
CA PHE A 122 -2.32 2.51 -15.19
C PHE A 122 -0.99 3.09 -15.68
N ILE A 123 -0.95 4.37 -16.07
CA ILE A 123 0.29 5.03 -16.51
C ILE A 123 1.26 5.13 -15.33
N SER A 124 0.77 5.56 -14.16
CA SER A 124 1.61 5.62 -12.94
C SER A 124 2.08 4.23 -12.51
N VAL A 125 1.22 3.20 -12.63
CA VAL A 125 1.58 1.82 -12.32
C VAL A 125 2.67 1.31 -13.26
N GLU A 126 2.52 1.51 -14.57
CA GLU A 126 3.49 1.11 -15.60
C GLU A 126 4.84 1.80 -15.36
N ASN A 127 4.85 3.12 -15.17
CA ASN A 127 6.07 3.87 -14.92
C ASN A 127 6.79 3.40 -13.64
N SER A 128 6.03 3.07 -12.58
CA SER A 128 6.59 2.53 -11.34
C SER A 128 7.20 1.14 -11.56
N LEU A 129 6.51 0.24 -12.27
CA LEU A 129 7.05 -1.07 -12.63
C LEU A 129 8.32 -0.94 -13.47
N ASN A 130 8.30 -0.11 -14.51
CA ASN A 130 9.47 0.16 -15.36
C ASN A 130 10.66 0.66 -14.53
N SER A 131 10.42 1.53 -13.54
CA SER A 131 11.49 2.01 -12.66
C SER A 131 12.16 0.91 -11.83
N LEU A 132 11.45 -0.18 -11.51
CA LEU A 132 12.01 -1.35 -10.85
C LEU A 132 12.81 -2.22 -11.83
N PHE A 133 12.29 -2.41 -13.05
CA PHE A 133 12.96 -3.18 -14.11
C PHE A 133 14.25 -2.51 -14.62
N ASP A 134 14.28 -1.17 -14.68
CA ASP A 134 15.44 -0.40 -15.14
C ASP A 134 16.71 -0.66 -14.30
N ILE A 135 16.54 -1.07 -13.05
CA ILE A 135 17.62 -1.38 -12.11
C ILE A 135 17.59 -2.86 -11.65
N GLN A 136 16.92 -3.72 -12.39
CA GLN A 136 16.95 -5.17 -12.16
C GLN A 136 18.39 -5.68 -12.24
N ASN A 137 18.76 -6.59 -11.34
CA ASN A 137 20.06 -7.26 -11.42
C ASN A 137 20.08 -8.19 -12.64
N MET A 138 20.77 -7.79 -13.70
CA MET A 138 20.85 -8.53 -14.96
C MET A 138 21.53 -9.90 -14.86
N THR A 139 22.28 -10.18 -13.78
CA THR A 139 22.93 -11.48 -13.58
C THR A 139 22.00 -12.47 -12.87
N THR A 140 21.24 -11.99 -11.88
CA THR A 140 20.40 -12.86 -11.03
C THR A 140 18.92 -12.81 -11.42
N GLY A 141 18.50 -11.81 -12.21
CA GLY A 141 17.09 -11.52 -12.52
C GLY A 141 16.32 -10.88 -11.36
N GLN A 142 17.00 -10.53 -10.27
CA GLN A 142 16.36 -10.02 -9.07
C GLN A 142 15.95 -8.55 -9.23
N LEU A 143 14.69 -8.24 -8.91
CA LEU A 143 14.21 -6.86 -8.81
C LEU A 143 14.66 -6.22 -7.49
N PRO A 144 14.89 -4.90 -7.46
CA PRO A 144 15.10 -4.17 -6.20
C PRO A 144 13.80 -4.12 -5.39
N TYR A 145 13.90 -3.81 -4.10
CA TYR A 145 12.73 -3.51 -3.26
C TYR A 145 12.19 -2.08 -3.45
N VAL A 146 13.00 -1.21 -4.05
CA VAL A 146 12.66 0.19 -4.30
C VAL A 146 13.14 0.64 -5.69
N GLY A 147 12.30 1.38 -6.40
CA GLY A 147 12.54 1.95 -7.72
C GLY A 147 12.87 3.46 -7.68
N GLY A 148 12.67 4.13 -8.82
CA GLY A 148 12.93 5.58 -8.97
C GLY A 148 12.05 6.47 -8.06
N PRO A 149 12.28 7.81 -8.00
CA PRO A 149 13.17 8.66 -8.82
C PRO A 149 14.65 8.58 -8.51
N PHE A 150 14.95 8.14 -7.29
CA PHE A 150 16.25 8.34 -6.69
C PHE A 150 17.02 7.02 -6.74
N PRO A 151 18.36 7.07 -6.75
CA PRO A 151 19.18 5.86 -6.85
C PRO A 151 18.85 4.89 -5.72
N SER A 152 18.91 3.58 -6.02
CA SER A 152 18.66 2.50 -5.07
C SER A 152 19.51 2.66 -3.79
N ILE A 153 18.86 2.86 -2.64
CA ILE A 153 19.51 3.02 -1.33
C ILE A 153 19.49 1.68 -0.61
N PRO A 154 20.63 1.08 -0.21
CA PRO A 154 20.64 -0.19 0.55
C PRO A 154 19.87 -0.10 1.86
N SER A 155 19.07 -1.11 2.18
CA SER A 155 18.20 -1.17 3.36
C SER A 155 18.56 -2.39 4.21
N PRO A 156 18.82 -2.20 5.52
CA PRO A 156 18.98 -3.32 6.43
C PRO A 156 17.65 -3.99 6.82
N PHE A 157 16.51 -3.49 6.32
CA PHE A 157 15.16 -3.93 6.70
C PHE A 157 14.36 -4.50 5.52
N CYS A 158 15.01 -4.83 4.39
CA CYS A 158 14.36 -5.44 3.22
C CYS A 158 15.20 -6.63 2.76
N GLN A 159 15.64 -7.47 3.70
CA GLN A 159 16.61 -8.52 3.40
C GLN A 159 15.94 -9.78 2.86
N TRP A 160 14.63 -9.95 3.07
CA TRP A 160 13.85 -11.03 2.48
C TRP A 160 13.87 -11.00 0.95
N ASP A 161 13.86 -9.81 0.35
CA ASP A 161 13.94 -9.66 -1.11
C ASP A 161 15.23 -10.28 -1.70
N GLN A 162 16.28 -10.44 -0.90
CA GLN A 162 17.53 -11.12 -1.28
C GLN A 162 17.42 -12.65 -1.24
N ASP A 163 16.59 -13.16 -0.34
CA ASP A 163 16.43 -14.60 -0.12
C ASP A 163 15.26 -15.19 -0.93
N GLU A 164 14.29 -14.39 -1.36
CA GLU A 164 13.08 -14.83 -2.08
C GLU A 164 13.34 -15.33 -3.51
N ASN A 165 14.01 -16.48 -3.61
CA ASN A 165 14.37 -17.15 -4.85
C ASN A 165 14.11 -18.65 -4.73
N MET A 166 13.61 -19.27 -5.82
CA MET A 166 13.41 -20.71 -5.90
C MET A 166 14.69 -21.52 -5.65
N THR A 167 15.88 -20.93 -5.84
CA THR A 167 17.17 -21.57 -5.50
C THR A 167 17.37 -21.80 -4.01
N ASN A 168 16.62 -21.09 -3.16
CA ASN A 168 16.72 -21.19 -1.70
C ASN A 168 15.71 -22.19 -1.10
N ILE A 169 14.99 -22.93 -1.95
CA ILE A 169 14.18 -24.08 -1.55
C ILE A 169 15.10 -25.27 -1.33
N ASP A 170 15.16 -25.77 -0.10
CA ASP A 170 16.01 -26.90 0.26
C ASP A 170 15.27 -28.25 0.21
N PHE A 171 15.88 -29.30 0.75
CA PHE A 171 15.34 -30.65 0.74
C PHE A 171 14.02 -30.80 1.51
N SER A 172 13.66 -29.84 2.38
CA SER A 172 12.36 -29.80 3.05
C SER A 172 11.22 -29.49 2.08
N GLY A 173 11.52 -28.94 0.89
CA GLY A 173 10.52 -28.39 -0.02
C GLY A 173 10.06 -26.98 0.32
N LEU A 174 10.63 -26.37 1.37
CA LEU A 174 10.41 -24.98 1.77
C LEU A 174 11.64 -24.13 1.50
N MET A 175 11.39 -22.86 1.22
CA MET A 175 12.41 -21.83 1.17
C MET A 175 12.94 -21.55 2.58
N ASN A 176 14.27 -21.50 2.71
CA ASN A 176 14.94 -21.16 3.95
C ASN A 176 15.41 -19.69 3.94
N VAL A 177 14.86 -18.88 4.84
CA VAL A 177 15.23 -17.46 5.02
C VAL A 177 16.50 -17.38 5.85
N THR A 178 17.58 -16.87 5.25
CA THR A 178 18.89 -16.74 5.90
C THR A 178 19.09 -15.37 6.55
N SER A 179 18.36 -14.36 6.07
CA SER A 179 18.42 -12.97 6.54
C SER A 179 17.09 -12.58 7.20
N PRO A 180 16.98 -12.66 8.54
CA PRO A 180 15.69 -12.64 9.23
C PRO A 180 15.08 -11.24 9.43
N ASN A 181 15.72 -10.18 8.92
CA ASN A 181 15.28 -8.80 9.11
C ASN A 181 14.50 -8.32 7.89
N ASP A 182 13.20 -8.12 8.08
CA ASP A 182 12.33 -7.50 7.09
C ASP A 182 11.42 -6.45 7.73
N TRP A 183 10.85 -5.58 6.89
CA TRP A 183 10.02 -4.48 7.35
C TRP A 183 8.74 -5.05 7.98
N LEU A 184 8.45 -4.59 9.21
CA LEU A 184 7.42 -5.15 10.10
C LEU A 184 7.63 -6.60 10.54
N ARG A 185 8.81 -7.18 10.32
CA ARG A 185 9.09 -8.60 10.58
C ARG A 185 10.44 -8.77 11.23
N PHE A 186 10.46 -8.71 12.55
CA PHE A 186 11.70 -8.81 13.31
C PHE A 186 12.02 -10.27 13.66
N GLY A 187 13.16 -10.77 13.18
CA GLY A 187 13.68 -12.07 13.59
C GLY A 187 13.00 -13.26 12.90
N MET A 188 12.39 -13.04 11.74
CA MET A 188 11.60 -14.04 11.01
C MET A 188 12.49 -14.81 10.00
N GLY A 189 13.38 -15.66 10.50
CA GLY A 189 14.25 -16.52 9.69
C GLY A 189 13.73 -17.95 9.50
N GLY A 190 14.52 -18.80 8.84
CA GLY A 190 14.23 -20.23 8.69
C GLY A 190 13.16 -20.56 7.65
N HIS A 191 12.51 -21.72 7.79
CA HIS A 191 11.35 -22.12 6.99
C HIS A 191 10.07 -21.39 7.44
N ASN A 192 10.08 -20.06 7.28
CA ASN A 192 8.98 -19.20 7.70
C ASN A 192 7.75 -19.36 6.78
N ILE A 193 6.56 -19.51 7.38
CA ILE A 193 5.31 -19.71 6.63
C ILE A 193 4.94 -18.52 5.74
N GLU A 194 5.20 -17.30 6.20
CA GLU A 194 4.84 -16.08 5.48
C GLU A 194 5.61 -15.97 4.17
N VAL A 195 6.95 -16.11 4.22
CA VAL A 195 7.79 -16.07 3.00
C VAL A 195 7.42 -17.19 2.03
N ASN A 196 7.17 -18.40 2.55
CA ASN A 196 6.78 -19.51 1.70
C ASN A 196 5.40 -19.30 1.06
N ALA A 197 4.46 -18.67 1.77
CA ALA A 197 3.16 -18.29 1.21
C ALA A 197 3.29 -17.19 0.15
N VAL A 198 4.14 -16.17 0.38
CA VAL A 198 4.46 -15.12 -0.60
C VAL A 198 5.13 -15.70 -1.84
N LEU A 199 6.11 -16.60 -1.69
CA LEU A 199 6.76 -17.28 -2.80
C LEU A 199 5.78 -18.14 -3.60
N TYR A 200 4.93 -18.92 -2.92
CA TYR A 200 3.85 -19.67 -3.57
C TYR A 200 2.92 -18.75 -4.36
N TYR A 201 2.50 -17.63 -3.78
CA TYR A 201 1.66 -16.65 -4.45
C TYR A 201 2.34 -16.07 -5.70
N LYS A 202 3.60 -15.63 -5.59
CA LYS A 202 4.40 -15.09 -6.71
C LYS A 202 4.53 -16.09 -7.86
N ILE A 203 4.78 -17.37 -7.57
CA ILE A 203 4.87 -18.41 -8.60
C ILE A 203 3.53 -18.57 -9.34
N ASN A 204 2.40 -18.53 -8.64
CA ASN A 204 1.07 -18.61 -9.27
C ASN A 204 0.72 -17.36 -10.08
N GLN A 205 1.16 -16.18 -9.65
CA GLN A 205 1.06 -14.96 -10.45
C GLN A 205 1.90 -15.06 -11.73
N ALA A 206 3.13 -15.60 -11.64
CA ALA A 206 3.99 -15.83 -12.80
C ALA A 206 3.39 -16.84 -13.80
N ILE A 207 2.80 -17.93 -13.31
CA ILE A 207 2.06 -18.90 -14.13
C ILE A 207 0.89 -18.21 -14.85
N SER A 208 0.12 -17.38 -14.15
CA SER A 208 -1.01 -16.65 -14.72
C SER A 208 -0.56 -15.68 -15.81
N LEU A 209 0.53 -14.95 -15.58
CA LEU A 209 1.14 -14.05 -16.56
C LEU A 209 1.66 -14.83 -17.78
N ALA A 210 2.38 -15.92 -17.58
CA ALA A 210 2.91 -16.73 -18.67
C ALA A 210 1.80 -17.33 -19.55
N ASN A 211 0.70 -17.79 -18.94
CA ASN A 211 -0.50 -18.21 -19.68
C ASN A 211 -1.09 -17.04 -20.49
N ALA A 212 -1.17 -15.83 -19.92
CA ALA A 212 -1.66 -14.65 -20.64
C ALA A 212 -0.75 -14.26 -21.83
N LEU A 213 0.55 -14.52 -21.72
CA LEU A 213 1.55 -14.28 -22.77
C LEU A 213 1.73 -15.47 -23.73
N ASN A 214 0.99 -16.58 -23.52
CA ASN A 214 1.21 -17.86 -24.21
C ASN A 214 2.65 -18.40 -24.11
N ASP A 215 3.38 -18.07 -23.04
CA ASP A 215 4.68 -18.67 -22.74
C ASP A 215 4.49 -19.96 -21.93
N THR A 216 4.78 -21.09 -22.57
CA THR A 216 4.62 -22.42 -21.95
C THR A 216 5.93 -23.01 -21.43
N THR A 217 7.05 -22.31 -21.60
CA THR A 217 8.41 -22.84 -21.43
C THR A 217 8.65 -23.41 -20.04
N ASN A 218 8.23 -22.68 -19.00
CA ASN A 218 8.53 -23.02 -17.60
C ASN A 218 7.31 -23.48 -16.79
N LEU A 219 6.11 -23.53 -17.39
CA LEU A 219 4.86 -23.79 -16.67
C LEU A 219 4.91 -25.09 -15.86
N SER A 220 5.38 -26.19 -16.45
CA SER A 220 5.47 -27.48 -15.74
C SER A 220 6.41 -27.42 -14.53
N SER A 221 7.52 -26.66 -14.63
CA SER A 221 8.47 -26.51 -13.53
C SER A 221 7.87 -25.66 -12.41
N TRP A 222 7.26 -24.54 -12.77
CA TRP A 222 6.61 -23.64 -11.80
C TRP A 222 5.44 -24.30 -11.08
N HIS A 223 4.58 -25.04 -11.80
CA HIS A 223 3.52 -25.85 -11.18
C HIS A 223 4.10 -26.87 -10.20
N GLY A 224 5.15 -27.60 -10.59
CA GLY A 224 5.81 -28.57 -9.73
C GLY A 224 6.43 -27.94 -8.46
N THR A 225 7.01 -26.75 -8.58
CA THR A 225 7.56 -26.01 -7.44
C THR A 225 6.45 -25.49 -6.52
N ALA A 226 5.39 -24.89 -7.07
CA ALA A 226 4.26 -24.40 -6.29
C ALA A 226 3.58 -25.52 -5.50
N GLU A 227 3.32 -26.68 -6.12
CA GLU A 227 2.73 -27.83 -5.43
C GLU A 227 3.66 -28.40 -4.34
N ARG A 228 4.98 -28.38 -4.58
CA ARG A 228 5.97 -28.78 -3.56
C ARG A 228 5.93 -27.88 -2.33
N ILE A 229 5.96 -26.56 -2.52
CA ILE A 229 5.89 -25.58 -1.43
C ILE A 229 4.59 -25.77 -0.65
N LYS A 230 3.45 -25.83 -1.36
CA LYS A 230 2.14 -26.02 -0.75
C LYS A 230 2.07 -27.31 0.06
N THR A 231 2.57 -28.42 -0.47
CA THR A 231 2.56 -29.72 0.23
C THR A 231 3.43 -29.64 1.47
N ALA A 232 4.67 -29.19 1.34
CA ALA A 232 5.62 -29.08 2.44
C ALA A 232 5.11 -28.13 3.55
N ALA A 233 4.53 -26.99 3.19
CA ALA A 233 3.99 -26.04 4.15
C ALA A 233 2.83 -26.64 4.95
N ASN A 234 1.92 -27.36 4.29
CA ASN A 234 0.79 -28.01 4.97
C ASN A 234 1.21 -29.20 5.83
N GLU A 235 2.23 -29.97 5.42
CA GLU A 235 2.70 -31.13 6.18
C GLU A 235 3.57 -30.75 7.38
N GLN A 236 4.39 -29.69 7.25
CA GLN A 236 5.42 -29.37 8.22
C GLN A 236 5.05 -28.19 9.14
N LEU A 237 4.25 -27.24 8.63
CA LEU A 237 3.93 -26.00 9.35
C LEU A 237 2.47 -25.95 9.81
N TRP A 238 1.68 -27.00 9.55
CA TRP A 238 0.27 -27.04 9.89
C TRP A 238 -0.19 -28.43 10.35
N SER A 239 -1.21 -28.48 11.21
CA SER A 239 -1.71 -29.73 11.81
C SER A 239 -3.13 -30.13 11.38
N GLU A 240 -3.86 -29.31 10.61
CA GLU A 240 -5.26 -29.55 10.24
C GLU A 240 -5.56 -29.49 8.73
N THR A 241 -6.81 -29.78 8.32
CA THR A 241 -7.22 -29.69 6.91
C THR A 241 -7.49 -28.24 6.46
N ALA A 242 -7.30 -27.95 5.17
CA ALA A 242 -7.34 -26.58 4.61
C ALA A 242 -8.65 -25.79 4.85
N GLY A 243 -9.82 -26.45 4.85
CA GLY A 243 -11.10 -25.77 5.10
C GLY A 243 -11.27 -25.28 6.55
N ILE A 244 -10.68 -26.01 7.51
CA ILE A 244 -10.62 -25.61 8.92
C ILE A 244 -9.57 -24.52 9.10
N GLN A 245 -8.48 -24.56 8.33
CA GLN A 245 -7.39 -23.61 8.40
C GLN A 245 -7.84 -22.17 8.15
N VAL A 246 -8.53 -21.88 7.03
CA VAL A 246 -8.90 -20.50 6.67
C VAL A 246 -9.85 -19.87 7.70
N SER A 247 -10.89 -20.61 8.11
CA SER A 247 -11.85 -20.14 9.12
C SER A 247 -11.21 -19.94 10.50
N ARG A 248 -10.28 -20.83 10.89
CA ARG A 248 -9.52 -20.70 12.14
C ARG A 248 -8.57 -19.51 12.09
N ILE A 249 -7.85 -19.28 10.99
CA ILE A 249 -6.99 -18.10 10.82
C ILE A 249 -7.82 -16.84 11.05
N SER A 250 -8.93 -16.67 10.33
CA SER A 250 -9.84 -15.53 10.53
C SER A 250 -10.29 -15.40 11.98
N SER A 251 -10.64 -16.49 12.65
CA SER A 251 -11.13 -16.43 14.03
C SER A 251 -10.02 -16.09 15.04
N GLN A 252 -8.80 -16.57 14.82
CA GLN A 252 -7.64 -16.27 15.68
C GLN A 252 -7.14 -14.84 15.49
N LEU A 253 -7.19 -14.33 14.26
CA LEU A 253 -6.82 -12.94 13.95
C LEU A 253 -7.68 -11.94 14.75
N VAL A 254 -9.01 -12.15 14.77
CA VAL A 254 -9.97 -11.35 15.55
C VAL A 254 -9.62 -11.27 17.04
N LEU A 255 -9.09 -12.35 17.62
CA LEU A 255 -8.76 -12.38 19.05
C LEU A 255 -7.60 -11.44 19.45
N ARG A 256 -6.83 -10.95 18.46
CA ARG A 256 -5.66 -10.09 18.71
C ARG A 256 -5.99 -8.60 18.66
N TRP A 257 -7.15 -8.22 18.13
CA TRP A 257 -7.45 -6.81 17.87
C TRP A 257 -7.47 -5.96 19.12
N THR A 258 -7.06 -4.71 18.95
CA THR A 258 -7.20 -3.66 19.95
C THR A 258 -8.35 -2.73 19.57
N PRO A 259 -8.75 -1.78 20.43
CA PRO A 259 -9.72 -0.75 20.06
C PRO A 259 -9.31 0.12 18.86
N TYR A 260 -8.05 0.04 18.43
CA TYR A 260 -7.48 0.88 17.38
C TYR A 260 -7.11 0.09 16.10
N GLY A 261 -7.30 -1.23 16.05
CA GLY A 261 -7.01 -2.05 14.87
C GLY A 261 -6.24 -3.34 15.15
N ALA A 262 -5.76 -3.97 14.09
CA ALA A 262 -5.05 -5.24 14.15
C ALA A 262 -3.55 -5.04 14.45
N PRO A 263 -2.99 -5.69 15.49
CA PRO A 263 -1.56 -5.60 15.76
C PRO A 263 -0.73 -6.41 14.76
N ALA A 264 0.37 -5.82 14.30
CA ALA A 264 1.49 -6.53 13.68
C ALA A 264 2.40 -7.07 14.81
N VAL A 265 2.11 -8.29 15.27
CA VAL A 265 2.73 -8.87 16.48
C VAL A 265 4.23 -9.14 16.30
N GLU A 266 4.66 -9.25 15.05
CA GLU A 266 6.04 -9.39 14.61
C GLU A 266 6.81 -8.06 14.67
N ALA A 267 6.11 -6.93 14.86
CA ALA A 267 6.62 -5.57 14.80
C ALA A 267 6.42 -4.78 16.11
N ALA A 268 6.66 -5.44 17.26
CA ALA A 268 6.49 -4.86 18.59
C ALA A 268 5.05 -4.37 18.85
N ASP A 269 4.85 -3.07 19.09
CA ASP A 269 3.54 -2.48 19.41
C ASP A 269 2.83 -1.87 18.18
N ALA A 270 3.26 -2.19 16.97
CA ALA A 270 2.75 -1.56 15.76
C ALA A 270 1.36 -2.06 15.32
N ILE A 271 0.54 -1.13 14.83
CA ILE A 271 -0.57 -1.36 13.90
C ILE A 271 -0.12 -0.79 12.55
N SER A 272 -0.17 -1.62 11.51
CA SER A 272 0.24 -1.24 10.16
C SER A 272 -0.88 -1.53 9.16
N PRO A 273 -1.46 -0.50 8.53
CA PRO A 273 -2.50 -0.66 7.52
C PRO A 273 -2.08 -1.49 6.31
N PHE A 274 -0.77 -1.62 6.06
CA PHE A 274 -0.19 -2.53 5.08
C PHE A 274 -0.61 -3.98 5.35
N ILE A 275 -0.31 -4.47 6.57
CA ILE A 275 -0.61 -5.85 6.97
C ILE A 275 -2.11 -6.01 7.23
N SER A 276 -2.76 -5.00 7.82
CA SER A 276 -4.20 -5.02 8.02
C SER A 276 -4.97 -5.11 6.69
N GLY A 277 -4.44 -4.54 5.61
CA GLY A 277 -4.99 -4.71 4.26
C GLY A 277 -5.04 -6.17 3.80
N PHE A 278 -4.00 -6.97 4.10
CA PHE A 278 -4.01 -8.42 3.86
C PHE A 278 -4.93 -9.16 4.84
N GLU A 279 -5.00 -8.72 6.10
CA GLU A 279 -5.91 -9.29 7.10
C GLU A 279 -7.39 -9.13 6.69
N LEU A 280 -7.76 -7.98 6.10
CA LEU A 280 -9.09 -7.79 5.50
C LEU A 280 -9.38 -8.85 4.43
N GLN A 281 -8.45 -9.05 3.50
CA GLN A 281 -8.60 -10.07 2.45
C GLN A 281 -8.72 -11.47 3.06
N ALA A 282 -7.96 -11.79 4.10
CA ALA A 282 -8.06 -13.07 4.80
C ALA A 282 -9.46 -13.31 5.39
N HIS A 283 -10.09 -12.29 5.97
CA HIS A 283 -11.47 -12.39 6.46
C HIS A 283 -12.48 -12.61 5.34
N PHE A 284 -12.34 -11.90 4.22
CA PHE A 284 -13.22 -12.11 3.06
C PHE A 284 -13.06 -13.50 2.45
N LEU A 285 -11.83 -13.98 2.30
CA LEU A 285 -11.55 -15.34 1.81
C LEU A 285 -12.04 -16.43 2.77
N ALA A 286 -12.15 -16.12 4.07
CA ALA A 286 -12.78 -16.97 5.08
C ALA A 286 -14.32 -16.90 5.09
N ALA A 287 -14.93 -16.19 4.15
CA ALA A 287 -16.36 -15.88 4.12
C ALA A 287 -16.86 -15.20 5.41
N ASN A 288 -15.99 -14.44 6.08
CA ASN A 288 -16.28 -13.74 7.33
C ASN A 288 -16.27 -12.22 7.12
N THR A 289 -17.18 -11.73 6.28
CA THR A 289 -17.32 -10.30 6.00
C THR A 289 -17.61 -9.48 7.26
N SER A 290 -18.35 -10.04 8.22
CA SER A 290 -18.60 -9.37 9.50
C SER A 290 -17.31 -9.03 10.23
N ALA A 291 -16.31 -9.94 10.24
CA ALA A 291 -15.00 -9.64 10.80
C ALA A 291 -14.27 -8.56 9.98
N ALA A 292 -14.25 -8.66 8.65
CA ALA A 292 -13.59 -7.65 7.81
C ALA A 292 -14.14 -6.24 8.09
N LEU A 293 -15.47 -6.07 8.12
CA LEU A 293 -16.11 -4.79 8.44
C LEU A 293 -15.87 -4.36 9.90
N ALA A 294 -15.84 -5.32 10.84
CA ALA A 294 -15.55 -5.05 12.25
C ALA A 294 -14.10 -4.61 12.49
N LEU A 295 -13.14 -4.98 11.63
CA LEU A 295 -11.78 -4.44 11.65
C LEU A 295 -11.70 -3.07 10.96
N MET A 296 -12.35 -2.93 9.79
CA MET A 296 -12.34 -1.68 9.02
C MET A 296 -12.77 -0.48 9.87
N ARG A 297 -13.86 -0.64 10.64
CA ARG A 297 -14.46 0.44 11.44
C ARG A 297 -13.52 1.04 12.50
N PRO A 298 -12.94 0.27 13.43
CA PRO A 298 -12.02 0.82 14.43
C PRO A 298 -10.69 1.26 13.83
N GLU A 299 -10.15 0.58 12.82
CA GLU A 299 -8.83 0.91 12.28
C GLU A 299 -8.88 2.10 11.32
N TRP A 300 -9.62 2.00 10.21
CA TRP A 300 -9.73 3.10 9.24
C TRP A 300 -10.58 4.24 9.78
N GLY A 301 -11.61 3.95 10.59
CA GLY A 301 -12.36 5.00 11.29
C GLY A 301 -11.47 5.80 12.24
N PHE A 302 -10.57 5.16 12.97
CA PHE A 302 -9.58 5.86 13.80
C PHE A 302 -8.65 6.73 12.95
N MET A 303 -8.17 6.24 11.80
CA MET A 303 -7.33 7.02 10.88
C MET A 303 -8.06 8.26 10.33
N LEU A 304 -9.38 8.18 10.13
CA LEU A 304 -10.19 9.29 9.61
C LEU A 304 -10.55 10.32 10.69
N ASP A 305 -10.97 9.85 11.86
CA ASP A 305 -11.65 10.69 12.85
C ASP A 305 -10.74 11.17 13.99
N ASN A 306 -9.59 10.54 14.22
CA ASN A 306 -8.73 10.93 15.32
C ASN A 306 -8.12 12.34 15.08
N PRO A 307 -8.19 13.28 16.05
CA PRO A 307 -7.69 14.65 15.89
C PRO A 307 -6.20 14.78 15.57
N ARG A 308 -5.41 13.72 15.83
CA ARG A 308 -3.99 13.66 15.52
C ARG A 308 -3.72 13.32 14.04
N MET A 309 -4.73 12.82 13.34
CA MET A 309 -4.65 12.45 11.93
C MET A 309 -4.91 13.64 11.01
N THR A 310 -4.73 13.42 9.71
CA THR A 310 -4.80 14.47 8.71
C THR A 310 -6.19 14.70 8.16
N ASN A 311 -7.04 13.68 8.00
CA ASN A 311 -8.35 13.75 7.31
C ASN A 311 -8.32 14.67 6.06
N PRO A 312 -8.20 14.12 4.82
CA PRO A 312 -8.71 12.81 4.40
C PRO A 312 -7.66 11.72 4.11
N THR A 313 -6.38 11.94 4.44
CA THR A 313 -5.31 10.98 4.09
C THR A 313 -5.08 9.92 5.17
N LEU A 314 -4.47 8.80 4.79
CA LEU A 314 -4.23 7.64 5.65
C LEU A 314 -2.76 7.53 6.07
N ILE A 315 -2.54 7.08 7.29
CA ILE A 315 -1.22 7.05 7.94
C ILE A 315 -0.45 5.75 7.66
N GLU A 316 0.88 5.84 7.67
CA GLU A 316 1.82 4.72 7.49
C GLU A 316 1.69 3.65 8.59
N GLY A 317 1.42 4.06 9.82
CA GLY A 317 1.25 3.16 10.95
C GLY A 317 1.23 3.91 12.27
N TYR A 318 0.84 3.23 13.33
CA TYR A 318 0.73 3.79 14.68
C TYR A 318 0.82 2.68 15.75
N SER A 319 0.67 3.03 17.02
CA SER A 319 0.81 2.07 18.12
C SER A 319 -0.53 1.40 18.43
N THR A 320 -0.47 0.17 18.91
CA THR A 320 -1.59 -0.58 19.51
C THR A 320 -2.29 0.15 20.65
N THR A 321 -1.68 1.19 21.21
CA THR A 321 -2.26 2.09 22.23
C THR A 321 -3.04 3.28 21.63
N GLY A 322 -3.00 3.48 20.31
CA GLY A 322 -3.57 4.65 19.62
C GLY A 322 -2.68 5.90 19.68
N GLU A 323 -1.43 5.77 20.16
CA GLU A 323 -0.45 6.85 20.10
C GLU A 323 0.14 7.01 18.70
N LEU A 324 0.52 8.25 18.34
CA LEU A 324 1.32 8.54 17.13
C LEU A 324 2.77 8.09 17.35
N HIS A 325 2.95 6.79 17.44
CA HIS A 325 4.21 6.10 17.60
C HIS A 325 4.21 4.91 16.65
N TYR A 326 5.33 4.66 15.98
CA TYR A 326 5.48 3.50 15.13
C TYR A 326 6.83 2.88 15.43
N ALA A 327 6.84 1.62 15.90
CA ALA A 327 8.00 0.96 16.49
C ALA A 327 9.26 0.98 15.63
N LEU A 328 9.08 1.11 14.32
CA LEU A 328 10.13 1.18 13.30
C LEU A 328 10.91 2.51 13.33
N TYR A 329 10.37 3.56 13.96
CA TYR A 329 10.99 4.87 14.04
C TYR A 329 11.31 5.31 15.46
N ARG A 330 12.53 5.85 15.62
CA ARG A 330 12.91 6.59 16.83
C ARG A 330 12.29 7.98 16.89
N ASN A 331 11.98 8.56 15.73
CA ASN A 331 11.40 9.90 15.62
C ASN A 331 9.98 9.78 15.06
N VAL A 332 8.98 10.06 15.90
CA VAL A 332 7.56 10.04 15.52
C VAL A 332 7.23 11.00 14.37
N ALA A 333 8.02 12.08 14.20
CA ALA A 333 7.86 12.99 13.09
C ALA A 333 8.23 12.37 11.73
N ARG A 334 8.79 11.14 11.68
CA ARG A 334 9.02 10.42 10.41
C ARG A 334 7.77 9.75 9.85
N ILE A 335 6.78 9.47 10.69
CA ILE A 335 5.57 8.76 10.28
C ILE A 335 4.87 9.56 9.18
N SER A 336 4.66 8.93 8.01
CA SER A 336 3.89 9.52 6.93
C SER A 336 2.40 9.48 7.28
N HIS A 337 1.70 10.60 7.11
CA HIS A 337 0.25 10.69 7.30
C HIS A 337 -0.53 10.63 5.97
N ALA A 338 0.19 10.36 4.88
CA ALA A 338 -0.35 10.07 3.56
C ALA A 338 0.52 8.98 2.97
N HIS A 339 0.13 7.73 3.23
CA HIS A 339 0.86 6.54 2.81
C HIS A 339 -0.08 5.60 2.04
N ASP A 340 0.33 5.19 0.85
CA ASP A 340 -0.54 4.48 -0.10
C ASP A 340 -0.82 3.02 0.31
N TRP A 341 0.09 2.38 1.05
CA TRP A 341 -0.12 1.02 1.57
C TRP A 341 -1.32 0.90 2.53
N ALA A 342 -1.94 2.03 2.91
CA ALA A 342 -3.08 2.07 3.81
C ALA A 342 -4.42 1.99 3.05
N THR A 343 -4.40 1.91 1.72
CA THR A 343 -5.61 1.93 0.90
C THR A 343 -6.25 0.54 0.72
N GLY A 344 -5.78 -0.51 1.39
CA GLY A 344 -6.28 -1.89 1.18
C GLY A 344 -7.80 -2.06 1.36
N HIS A 345 -8.45 -1.22 2.16
CA HIS A 345 -9.92 -1.19 2.30
C HIS A 345 -10.64 -0.78 0.99
N THR A 346 -10.06 0.10 0.17
CA THR A 346 -10.65 0.61 -1.09
C THR A 346 -10.92 -0.51 -2.09
N SER A 347 -9.90 -1.31 -2.39
CA SER A 347 -10.05 -2.49 -3.24
C SER A 347 -10.92 -3.55 -2.58
N SER A 348 -10.77 -3.76 -1.28
CA SER A 348 -11.51 -4.80 -0.56
C SER A 348 -13.03 -4.56 -0.57
N LEU A 349 -13.48 -3.32 -0.40
CA LEU A 349 -14.89 -2.96 -0.48
C LEU A 349 -15.46 -3.23 -1.88
N THR A 350 -14.73 -2.89 -2.93
CA THR A 350 -15.18 -3.11 -4.31
C THR A 350 -15.19 -4.60 -4.68
N MET A 351 -14.10 -5.31 -4.37
CA MET A 351 -13.89 -6.68 -4.82
C MET A 351 -14.62 -7.74 -3.99
N TYR A 352 -14.85 -7.49 -2.69
CA TYR A 352 -15.47 -8.47 -1.79
C TYR A 352 -16.82 -8.04 -1.24
N VAL A 353 -17.04 -6.74 -0.95
CA VAL A 353 -18.35 -6.28 -0.46
C VAL A 353 -19.34 -6.12 -1.60
N ALA A 354 -19.01 -5.28 -2.59
CA ALA A 354 -19.79 -5.21 -3.83
C ALA A 354 -19.62 -6.49 -4.68
N GLY A 355 -18.51 -7.20 -4.47
CA GLY A 355 -18.31 -8.55 -5.00
C GLY A 355 -17.89 -8.59 -6.46
N ILE A 356 -17.27 -7.53 -6.99
CA ILE A 356 -16.83 -7.45 -8.39
C ILE A 356 -15.46 -8.10 -8.52
N GLN A 357 -15.39 -9.31 -9.08
CA GLN A 357 -14.15 -10.09 -9.19
C GLN A 357 -13.79 -10.32 -10.66
N LEU A 358 -12.62 -9.84 -11.07
CA LEU A 358 -12.06 -10.16 -12.38
C LEU A 358 -11.27 -11.47 -12.27
N VAL A 359 -11.66 -12.48 -13.05
CA VAL A 359 -11.08 -13.83 -12.98
C VAL A 359 -9.94 -14.00 -13.99
N SER A 360 -10.00 -13.29 -15.12
CA SER A 360 -8.93 -13.27 -16.12
C SER A 360 -8.62 -11.84 -16.60
N ALA A 361 -7.57 -11.71 -17.40
CA ALA A 361 -7.02 -10.43 -17.86
C ALA A 361 -8.11 -9.48 -18.39
N GLY A 362 -8.10 -8.25 -17.87
CA GLY A 362 -9.07 -7.21 -18.23
C GLY A 362 -10.53 -7.46 -17.85
N GLY A 363 -10.85 -8.61 -17.22
CA GLY A 363 -12.22 -9.02 -16.94
C GLY A 363 -12.88 -9.81 -18.08
N ALA A 364 -12.10 -10.48 -18.95
CA ALA A 364 -12.66 -11.33 -20.00
C ALA A 364 -13.56 -12.43 -19.43
N THR A 365 -13.14 -12.96 -18.28
CA THR A 365 -14.00 -13.69 -17.34
C THR A 365 -14.07 -12.96 -16.00
N TRP A 366 -15.25 -12.96 -15.40
CA TRP A 366 -15.55 -12.24 -14.16
C TRP A 366 -16.49 -13.05 -13.27
N ARG A 367 -16.75 -12.54 -12.07
CA ARG A 367 -17.74 -13.08 -11.13
C ARG A 367 -18.32 -11.94 -10.30
N ILE A 368 -19.64 -11.92 -10.15
CA ILE A 368 -20.34 -11.04 -9.19
C ILE A 368 -20.79 -11.87 -8.00
N ALA A 369 -20.18 -11.63 -6.84
CA ALA A 369 -20.45 -12.35 -5.60
C ALA A 369 -20.45 -11.39 -4.39
N PRO A 370 -21.49 -10.56 -4.24
CA PRO A 370 -21.56 -9.58 -3.15
C PRO A 370 -21.65 -10.26 -1.79
N SER A 371 -20.97 -9.68 -0.80
CA SER A 371 -21.03 -10.11 0.58
C SER A 371 -21.11 -8.88 1.49
N LEU A 372 -22.31 -8.57 1.97
CA LEU A 372 -22.59 -7.27 2.63
C LEU A 372 -22.36 -7.30 4.15
N GLY A 373 -22.28 -8.47 4.77
CA GLY A 373 -22.24 -8.57 6.24
C GLY A 373 -23.49 -7.93 6.85
N ASP A 374 -23.30 -6.86 7.63
CA ASP A 374 -24.36 -6.07 8.26
C ASP A 374 -24.77 -4.82 7.47
N LEU A 375 -24.16 -4.57 6.30
CA LEU A 375 -24.53 -3.46 5.42
C LEU A 375 -25.89 -3.72 4.76
N LYS A 376 -26.64 -2.64 4.52
CA LYS A 376 -27.93 -2.70 3.81
C LYS A 376 -27.83 -2.42 2.31
N PHE A 377 -26.72 -1.84 1.88
CA PHE A 377 -26.51 -1.41 0.51
C PHE A 377 -25.02 -1.41 0.19
N ALA A 378 -24.69 -1.81 -1.03
CA ALA A 378 -23.36 -1.63 -1.61
C ALA A 378 -23.52 -1.30 -3.09
N ASP A 379 -22.85 -0.27 -3.56
CA ASP A 379 -22.83 0.15 -4.97
C ASP A 379 -21.43 0.57 -5.33
N ALA A 380 -20.82 -0.16 -6.25
CA ALA A 380 -19.47 0.07 -6.70
C ALA A 380 -19.34 -0.31 -8.17
N GLY A 381 -18.32 0.24 -8.80
CA GLY A 381 -17.95 -0.13 -10.15
C GLY A 381 -16.63 0.50 -10.54
N PHE A 382 -16.00 -0.08 -11.56
CA PHE A 382 -14.76 0.41 -12.13
C PHE A 382 -14.64 -0.01 -13.59
N ARG A 383 -13.74 0.64 -14.34
CA ARG A 383 -13.58 0.42 -15.77
C ARG A 383 -12.25 -0.26 -16.06
N THR A 384 -12.26 -1.24 -16.96
CA THR A 384 -11.06 -1.84 -17.54
C THR A 384 -10.95 -1.46 -19.01
N SER A 385 -9.93 -1.97 -19.70
CA SER A 385 -9.82 -1.89 -21.16
C SER A 385 -10.98 -2.58 -21.91
N LEU A 386 -11.73 -3.48 -21.26
CA LEU A 386 -12.87 -4.16 -21.86
C LEU A 386 -14.19 -3.40 -21.65
N GLY A 387 -14.27 -2.50 -20.68
CA GLY A 387 -15.46 -1.70 -20.39
C GLY A 387 -15.73 -1.55 -18.89
N PHE A 388 -16.94 -1.10 -18.55
CA PHE A 388 -17.35 -0.87 -17.16
C PHE A 388 -17.89 -2.16 -16.52
N PHE A 389 -17.48 -2.40 -15.28
CA PHE A 389 -18.04 -3.42 -14.39
C PHE A 389 -18.66 -2.72 -13.20
N GLY A 390 -19.92 -3.04 -12.89
CA GLY A 390 -20.65 -2.46 -11.78
C GLY A 390 -21.50 -3.49 -11.06
N ALA A 391 -21.67 -3.32 -9.75
CA ALA A 391 -22.58 -4.12 -8.95
C ALA A 391 -23.24 -3.25 -7.88
N ARG A 392 -24.57 -3.32 -7.84
CA ARG A 392 -25.40 -2.70 -6.81
C ARG A 392 -26.20 -3.78 -6.12
N THR A 393 -26.04 -3.88 -4.80
CA THR A 393 -26.77 -4.82 -3.95
C THR A 393 -27.56 -4.06 -2.89
N THR A 394 -28.83 -4.40 -2.71
CA THR A 394 -29.69 -3.87 -1.64
C THR A 394 -30.29 -5.02 -0.84
N ILE A 395 -30.19 -4.93 0.49
CA ILE A 395 -30.78 -5.88 1.45
C ILE A 395 -32.08 -5.28 1.99
N GLY A 396 -33.21 -5.78 1.51
CA GLY A 396 -34.53 -5.54 2.09
C GLY A 396 -34.80 -6.46 3.27
N ASP A 397 -35.99 -6.33 3.88
CA ASP A 397 -36.37 -7.12 5.04
C ASP A 397 -36.53 -8.62 4.72
N GLU A 398 -37.00 -8.95 3.50
CA GLU A 398 -37.24 -10.33 3.05
C GLU A 398 -36.62 -10.64 1.68
N SER A 399 -35.88 -9.70 1.08
CA SER A 399 -35.33 -9.84 -0.27
C SER A 399 -33.91 -9.28 -0.38
N VAL A 400 -33.10 -9.91 -1.21
CA VAL A 400 -31.81 -9.38 -1.67
C VAL A 400 -31.94 -9.08 -3.15
N GLU A 401 -31.71 -7.83 -3.53
CA GLU A 401 -31.68 -7.40 -4.93
C GLU A 401 -30.23 -7.14 -5.33
N VAL A 402 -29.79 -7.80 -6.41
CA VAL A 402 -28.47 -7.60 -7.02
C VAL A 402 -28.66 -7.18 -8.47
N GLN A 403 -28.18 -5.98 -8.79
CA GLN A 403 -28.06 -5.46 -10.16
C GLN A 403 -26.57 -5.42 -10.52
N PHE A 404 -26.22 -5.80 -11.75
CA PHE A 404 -24.84 -5.72 -12.21
C PHE A 404 -24.77 -5.26 -13.67
N GLU A 405 -23.62 -4.70 -14.03
CA GLU A 405 -23.25 -4.31 -15.38
C GLU A 405 -21.89 -4.93 -15.71
N ALA A 406 -21.76 -5.48 -16.91
CA ALA A 406 -20.50 -5.99 -17.43
C ALA A 406 -20.43 -5.76 -18.95
N PRO A 407 -19.22 -5.64 -19.53
CA PRO A 407 -19.07 -5.35 -20.95
C PRO A 407 -19.55 -6.51 -21.85
N GLU A 408 -20.11 -6.18 -23.01
CA GLU A 408 -20.51 -7.18 -24.01
C GLU A 408 -19.29 -8.02 -24.46
N GLY A 409 -19.50 -9.33 -24.65
CA GLY A 409 -18.43 -10.26 -25.05
C GLY A 409 -17.57 -10.80 -23.91
N THR A 410 -17.82 -10.39 -22.66
CA THR A 410 -17.22 -10.99 -21.46
C THR A 410 -18.10 -12.10 -20.87
N THR A 411 -17.55 -12.95 -19.99
CA THR A 411 -18.27 -14.10 -19.39
C THR A 411 -18.24 -14.06 -17.86
N GLY A 412 -19.39 -14.24 -17.20
CA GLY A 412 -19.55 -14.13 -15.74
C GLY A 412 -20.07 -15.37 -15.03
#